data_AF-A0A3M0WFY7-F1
#
_entry.id   AF-A0A3M0WFY7-F1
#
_cell.length_a   1.000
_cell.length_b   1.000
_cell.length_c   1.000
_cell.angle_alpha   90.00
_cell.angle_beta   90.00
_cell.angle_gamma   90.00
#
_symmetry.space_group_name_H-M   'P 1'
#
loop_
_entity.id
_entity.type
_entity.pdbx_description
1 polymer ?
#
loop_
_entity_poly.entity_id
_entity_poly.type
_entity_poly.pdbx_seq_one_letter_code
_entity_poly.pdbx_strand_id
1 'polypeptide(L)'
;MRKRKGLRKVLGTILAAELIALPTLISSRTSYSPKTSPQRHQPQKYERSLDDYLNEERPLKISESYDVRDYESQIKEMIKRHEGIRYRSYRDSEGHRTIGIGFNLERKDARRRIEMMGYNFRDVFYGRQKLLKKDIEALFEEDFYGAEKVAKKFAGNSWGYLNYSRRAVLIDMAYNLGQEKLYGFKKLRKALQKQNYEKAAEEMVDSKWYRQVKGRAKELVRMMRYGK
;
A
#
# COMPACT_ATOMS: atom_id res chain seq x y z
N MET A 1 7.22 28.09 -61.84
CA MET A 1 8.49 27.68 -62.50
C MET A 1 9.21 26.71 -61.57
N ARG A 2 9.03 25.39 -61.64
CA ARG A 2 9.64 24.35 -62.52
C ARG A 2 11.16 24.15 -62.36
N LYS A 3 11.51 22.90 -61.95
CA LYS A 3 12.74 22.06 -62.15
C LYS A 3 13.45 21.72 -60.83
N ARG A 4 13.93 20.51 -60.52
CA ARG A 4 13.95 19.12 -61.07
C ARG A 4 14.45 18.23 -59.90
N LYS A 5 13.71 17.20 -59.45
CA LYS A 5 13.91 15.74 -59.69
C LYS A 5 15.37 15.20 -59.74
N GLY A 6 15.69 14.30 -58.81
CA GLY A 6 16.66 13.18 -58.89
C GLY A 6 16.31 12.19 -57.75
N LEU A 7 15.65 11.05 -57.95
CA LEU A 7 16.01 9.78 -58.61
C LEU A 7 16.99 8.92 -57.78
N ARG A 8 16.47 7.93 -57.02
CA ARG A 8 17.04 6.58 -56.88
C ARG A 8 15.92 5.53 -56.71
N LYS A 9 15.86 4.60 -57.67
CA LYS A 9 15.11 3.33 -57.66
C LYS A 9 16.08 2.21 -57.24
N VAL A 10 15.51 1.07 -56.81
CA VAL A 10 15.83 -0.36 -57.06
C VAL A 10 15.46 -1.14 -55.77
N LEU A 11 14.33 -1.85 -55.65
CA LEU A 11 13.84 -3.13 -56.24
C LEU A 11 14.68 -4.39 -55.92
N GLY A 12 14.02 -5.38 -55.30
CA GLY A 12 14.45 -6.79 -55.17
C GLY A 12 13.73 -7.50 -54.00
N THR A 13 12.47 -7.94 -54.11
CA THR A 13 11.98 -9.32 -54.43
C THR A 13 12.55 -10.46 -53.57
N ILE A 14 11.75 -11.01 -52.64
CA ILE A 14 11.01 -12.30 -52.67
C ILE A 14 11.89 -13.53 -52.40
N LEU A 15 11.57 -14.28 -51.32
CA LEU A 15 11.41 -15.74 -51.38
C LEU A 15 10.63 -16.27 -50.16
N ALA A 16 9.62 -17.07 -50.47
CA ALA A 16 8.79 -17.88 -49.57
C ALA A 16 9.11 -19.37 -49.82
N ALA A 17 8.94 -20.20 -48.78
CA ALA A 17 8.69 -21.66 -48.85
C ALA A 17 8.35 -22.12 -47.41
N GLU A 18 7.11 -22.51 -47.10
CA GLU A 18 6.54 -23.89 -47.13
C GLU A 18 7.24 -24.86 -46.16
N LEU A 19 6.72 -25.30 -45.00
CA LEU A 19 5.46 -26.02 -44.65
C LEU A 19 5.52 -27.52 -44.99
N ILE A 20 5.80 -28.40 -44.00
CA ILE A 20 5.48 -29.85 -44.03
C ILE A 20 5.07 -30.34 -42.62
N ALA A 21 4.13 -31.29 -42.64
CA ALA A 21 3.21 -31.79 -41.63
C ALA A 21 3.74 -32.76 -40.53
N LEU A 22 2.93 -32.93 -39.48
CA LEU A 22 2.87 -34.05 -38.50
C LEU A 22 2.11 -35.28 -39.13
N PRO A 23 1.75 -36.41 -38.45
CA PRO A 23 2.14 -37.08 -37.18
C PRO A 23 2.37 -38.63 -37.35
N THR A 24 2.33 -39.39 -36.23
CA THR A 24 2.08 -40.87 -36.04
C THR A 24 3.32 -41.77 -35.83
N LEU A 25 3.36 -42.88 -35.07
CA LEU A 25 2.49 -43.59 -34.11
C LEU A 25 3.32 -44.76 -33.48
N ILE A 26 2.86 -45.29 -32.32
CA ILE A 26 2.84 -46.72 -31.91
C ILE A 26 3.98 -47.38 -31.07
N SER A 27 3.48 -48.01 -29.97
CA SER A 27 3.89 -49.20 -29.18
C SER A 27 5.16 -49.15 -28.33
N SER A 28 5.08 -49.51 -27.05
CA SER A 28 4.60 -50.83 -26.62
C SER A 28 4.02 -50.84 -25.20
N ARG A 29 2.95 -51.62 -25.06
CA ARG A 29 2.47 -52.18 -23.79
C ARG A 29 3.48 -53.21 -23.30
N THR A 30 3.80 -53.20 -22.01
CA THR A 30 4.05 -54.46 -21.29
C THR A 30 3.09 -54.55 -20.12
N SER A 31 2.32 -55.63 -20.17
CA SER A 31 1.39 -56.14 -19.19
C SER A 31 2.15 -56.96 -18.14
N TYR A 32 1.90 -56.74 -16.86
CA TYR A 32 1.98 -57.82 -15.88
C TYR A 32 0.88 -57.67 -14.83
N SER A 33 0.12 -58.76 -14.67
CA SER A 33 -1.04 -58.92 -13.79
C SER A 33 -0.61 -59.64 -12.48
N PRO A 34 -1.43 -59.62 -11.41
CA PRO A 34 -1.00 -59.72 -10.02
C PRO A 34 -1.03 -61.15 -9.45
N LYS A 35 -0.36 -61.35 -8.31
CA LYS A 35 -0.65 -62.47 -7.39
C LYS A 35 -0.79 -62.01 -5.93
N THR A 36 -2.03 -62.14 -5.48
CA THR A 36 -2.54 -62.62 -4.18
C THR A 36 -2.18 -61.89 -2.88
N SER A 37 -3.23 -61.24 -2.37
CA SER A 37 -3.45 -60.70 -1.03
C SER A 37 -3.36 -61.74 0.09
N PRO A 38 -3.16 -61.26 1.34
CA PRO A 38 -4.00 -61.69 2.46
C PRO A 38 -4.95 -60.58 2.89
N GLN A 39 -6.14 -61.00 3.28
CA GLN A 39 -7.35 -60.23 3.53
C GLN A 39 -7.17 -59.05 4.52
N ARG A 40 -7.73 -57.89 4.16
CA ARG A 40 -8.27 -56.92 5.12
C ARG A 40 -9.71 -56.63 4.76
N HIS A 41 -10.56 -56.76 5.78
CA HIS A 41 -11.98 -56.51 5.77
C HIS A 41 -12.32 -55.11 5.22
N GLN A 42 -13.28 -55.04 4.30
CA GLN A 42 -14.01 -53.80 4.00
C GLN A 42 -14.95 -53.47 5.17
N PRO A 43 -15.22 -52.18 5.39
CA PRO A 43 -16.57 -51.75 5.02
C PRO A 43 -16.62 -50.45 4.22
N GLN A 44 -17.49 -50.50 3.21
CA GLN A 44 -18.46 -49.50 2.74
C GLN A 44 -18.03 -48.05 2.43
N LYS A 45 -18.23 -47.72 1.13
CA LYS A 45 -18.77 -46.48 0.55
C LYS A 45 -18.71 -45.22 1.43
N TYR A 46 -17.89 -44.27 1.00
CA TYR A 46 -18.19 -42.85 1.14
C TYR A 46 -18.26 -42.22 -0.26
N GLU A 47 -19.35 -42.50 -0.98
CA GLU A 47 -19.85 -41.54 -1.99
C GLU A 47 -20.44 -40.39 -1.18
N ARG A 48 -19.73 -39.27 -1.04
CA ARG A 48 -20.31 -38.04 -0.50
C ARG A 48 -21.41 -37.58 -1.46
N SER A 49 -22.60 -37.36 -0.93
CA SER A 49 -23.68 -36.72 -1.66
C SER A 49 -23.30 -35.26 -2.00
N LEU A 50 -23.88 -34.69 -3.05
CA LEU A 50 -23.68 -33.27 -3.38
C LEU A 50 -24.21 -32.36 -2.25
N ASP A 51 -25.13 -32.87 -1.45
CA ASP A 51 -25.68 -32.21 -0.26
C ASP A 51 -24.69 -32.21 0.92
N ASP A 52 -23.74 -33.17 0.98
CA ASP A 52 -22.63 -33.17 1.94
C ASP A 52 -21.60 -32.06 1.64
N TYR A 53 -21.48 -31.62 0.38
CA TYR A 53 -20.66 -30.45 0.02
C TYR A 53 -21.34 -29.12 0.38
N LEU A 54 -22.66 -29.11 0.49
CA LEU A 54 -23.44 -27.91 0.80
C LEU A 54 -23.72 -27.72 2.30
N ASN A 55 -23.38 -28.69 3.14
CA ASN A 55 -23.59 -28.64 4.60
C ASN A 55 -22.30 -28.68 5.44
N GLU A 56 -21.10 -28.72 4.85
CA GLU A 56 -19.88 -28.28 5.54
C GLU A 56 -19.78 -26.75 5.43
N GLU A 57 -20.62 -26.04 6.17
CA GLU A 57 -20.19 -24.75 6.70
C GLU A 57 -19.03 -25.03 7.69
N ARG A 58 -17.83 -25.22 7.15
CA ARG A 58 -16.65 -24.68 7.82
C ARG A 58 -16.66 -23.19 7.49
N PRO A 59 -17.21 -22.33 8.36
CA PRO A 59 -16.64 -21.00 8.40
C PRO A 59 -15.16 -21.24 8.68
N LEU A 60 -14.30 -20.82 7.74
CA LEU A 60 -12.96 -20.38 8.12
C LEU A 60 -13.18 -19.61 9.41
N LYS A 61 -12.58 -20.06 10.53
CA LYS A 61 -12.66 -19.34 11.80
C LYS A 61 -12.07 -17.95 11.55
N ILE A 62 -12.94 -17.04 11.17
CA ILE A 62 -12.86 -15.61 11.32
C ILE A 62 -12.72 -15.45 12.83
N SER A 63 -11.49 -15.56 13.31
CA SER A 63 -11.04 -15.01 14.61
C SER A 63 -11.00 -13.47 14.55
N GLU A 64 -11.87 -12.92 13.70
CA GLU A 64 -11.92 -11.57 13.18
C GLU A 64 -13.12 -10.88 13.84
N SER A 65 -13.06 -10.81 15.18
CA SER A 65 -13.78 -9.78 15.93
C SER A 65 -12.80 -8.74 16.48
N TYR A 66 -11.67 -8.51 15.77
CA TYR A 66 -10.89 -7.30 15.93
C TYR A 66 -11.70 -6.16 15.30
N ASP A 67 -12.37 -5.37 16.14
CA ASP A 67 -13.16 -4.21 15.76
C ASP A 67 -12.31 -3.29 14.85
N VAL A 68 -12.81 -2.93 13.67
CA VAL A 68 -12.13 -2.00 12.74
C VAL A 68 -11.73 -0.70 13.46
N ARG A 69 -12.48 -0.32 14.52
CA ARG A 69 -12.18 0.82 15.41
C ARG A 69 -10.84 0.68 16.15
N ASP A 70 -10.38 -0.53 16.43
CA ASP A 70 -9.12 -0.78 17.13
C ASP A 70 -7.91 -0.44 16.23
N TYR A 71 -7.93 -0.87 14.97
CA TYR A 71 -6.82 -0.61 14.05
C TYR A 71 -6.64 0.86 13.70
N GLU A 72 -7.74 1.57 13.42
CA GLU A 72 -7.65 3.02 13.16
C GLU A 72 -7.04 3.75 14.36
N SER A 73 -7.48 3.40 15.58
CA SER A 73 -6.95 3.96 16.82
C SER A 73 -5.45 3.68 16.97
N GLN A 74 -4.99 2.46 16.68
CA GLN A 74 -3.56 2.13 16.74
C GLN A 74 -2.72 2.94 15.74
N ILE A 75 -3.22 3.18 14.52
CA ILE A 75 -2.51 4.00 13.53
C ILE A 75 -2.47 5.46 13.99
N LYS A 76 -3.58 5.99 14.52
CA LYS A 76 -3.64 7.33 15.06
C LYS A 76 -2.67 7.52 16.22
N GLU A 77 -2.61 6.58 17.16
CA GLU A 77 -1.67 6.61 18.28
C GLU A 77 -0.20 6.47 17.82
N MET A 78 0.07 5.65 16.81
CA MET A 78 1.39 5.58 16.18
C MET A 78 1.81 6.95 15.62
N ILE A 79 0.94 7.62 14.85
CA ILE A 79 1.24 8.94 14.29
C ILE A 79 1.41 9.98 15.41
N LYS A 80 0.52 10.00 16.43
CA LYS A 80 0.66 10.89 17.59
C LYS A 80 1.98 10.69 18.32
N ARG A 81 2.44 9.45 18.48
CA ARG A 81 3.75 9.13 19.08
C ARG A 81 4.91 9.64 18.22
N HIS A 82 4.82 9.53 16.89
CA HIS A 82 5.85 10.00 15.98
C HIS A 82 5.94 11.53 15.88
N GLU A 83 4.80 12.22 15.90
CA GLU A 83 4.72 13.68 15.76
C GLU A 83 4.84 14.40 17.12
N GLY A 84 4.34 13.79 18.19
CA GLY A 84 4.16 14.43 19.48
C GLY A 84 2.98 15.43 19.49
N ILE A 85 2.72 16.02 20.66
CA ILE A 85 1.67 17.03 20.85
C ILE A 85 2.28 18.34 21.35
N ARG A 86 1.93 19.45 20.69
CA ARG A 86 2.34 20.81 21.08
C ARG A 86 1.15 21.77 21.11
N TYR A 87 0.88 22.36 22.27
CA TYR A 87 -0.26 23.27 22.45
C TYR A 87 -0.01 24.70 21.92
N ARG A 88 1.24 25.06 21.62
CA ARG A 88 1.65 26.34 21.05
C ARG A 88 2.44 26.10 19.77
N SER A 89 2.47 27.10 18.90
CA SER A 89 3.28 27.07 17.69
C SER A 89 4.76 26.85 18.02
N TYR A 90 5.42 26.00 17.23
CA TYR A 90 6.84 25.71 17.25
C TYR A 90 7.40 25.71 15.83
N ARG A 91 8.72 25.60 15.67
CA ARG A 91 9.34 25.33 14.37
C ARG A 91 9.69 23.85 14.28
N ASP A 92 9.28 23.19 13.20
CA ASP A 92 9.65 21.80 12.96
C ASP A 92 11.10 21.67 12.43
N SER A 93 11.51 20.45 12.09
CA SER A 93 12.85 20.15 11.59
C SER A 93 13.13 20.70 10.18
N GLU A 94 12.09 21.06 9.41
CA GLU A 94 12.20 21.74 8.12
C GLU A 94 12.11 23.27 8.27
N GLY A 95 11.86 23.77 9.49
CA GLY A 95 11.81 25.19 9.84
C GLY A 95 10.42 25.83 9.73
N HIS A 96 9.39 25.06 9.34
CA HIS A 96 8.02 25.54 9.18
C HIS A 96 7.36 25.75 10.54
N ARG A 97 6.48 26.76 10.61
CA ARG A 97 5.61 26.97 11.78
C ARG A 97 4.58 25.85 11.87
N THR A 98 4.58 25.14 12.99
CA THR A 98 3.74 23.95 13.21
C THR A 98 3.08 24.02 14.59
N ILE A 99 1.93 23.38 14.78
CA ILE A 99 1.21 23.28 16.06
C ILE A 99 0.50 21.94 16.19
N GLY A 100 0.04 21.59 17.40
CA GLY A 100 -0.76 20.40 17.64
C GLY A 100 0.03 19.13 17.40
N ILE A 101 -0.57 18.21 16.65
CA ILE A 101 0.06 16.99 16.15
C ILE A 101 0.44 17.29 14.70
N GLY A 102 1.68 17.74 14.45
CA GLY A 102 2.20 17.95 13.09
C GLY A 102 1.46 18.96 12.18
N PHE A 103 0.55 19.81 12.68
CA PHE A 103 -0.24 20.71 11.85
C PHE A 103 0.58 21.92 11.36
N ASN A 104 0.95 21.93 10.08
CA ASN A 104 1.67 23.05 9.45
C ASN A 104 0.78 24.30 9.36
N LEU A 105 1.19 25.41 9.97
CA LEU A 105 0.49 26.70 9.99
C LEU A 105 0.73 27.56 8.74
N GLU A 106 1.67 27.18 7.88
CA GLU A 106 2.02 27.87 6.64
C GLU A 106 1.24 27.33 5.43
N ARG A 107 0.48 26.24 5.59
CA ARG A 107 -0.39 25.71 4.53
C ARG A 107 -1.56 26.66 4.24
N LYS A 108 -2.05 26.62 3.00
CA LYS A 108 -3.05 27.58 2.46
C LYS A 108 -4.34 27.66 3.29
N ASP A 109 -4.81 26.54 3.83
CA ASP A 109 -6.05 26.42 4.58
C ASP A 109 -5.89 26.60 6.10
N ALA A 110 -4.66 26.73 6.62
CA ALA A 110 -4.42 26.81 8.08
C ALA A 110 -5.15 27.98 8.71
N ARG A 111 -5.05 29.17 8.12
CA ARG A 111 -5.71 30.37 8.64
C ARG A 111 -7.21 30.17 8.84
N ARG A 112 -7.89 29.68 7.79
CA ARG A 112 -9.33 29.41 7.82
C ARG A 112 -9.68 28.41 8.91
N ARG A 113 -8.96 27.28 9.01
CA ARG A 113 -9.25 26.23 9.99
C ARG A 113 -9.06 26.71 11.43
N ILE A 114 -8.02 27.49 11.70
CA ILE A 114 -7.78 28.09 13.03
C ILE A 114 -8.87 29.11 13.38
N GLU A 115 -9.20 30.01 12.46
CA GLU A 115 -10.23 31.04 12.68
C GLU A 115 -11.63 30.44 12.85
N MET A 116 -11.98 29.37 12.12
CA MET A 116 -13.25 28.64 12.27
C MET A 116 -13.44 28.02 13.66
N MET A 117 -12.36 27.71 14.38
CA MET A 117 -12.41 27.21 15.75
C MET A 117 -12.46 28.35 16.79
N GLY A 118 -12.56 29.61 16.36
CA GLY A 118 -12.67 30.78 17.23
C GLY A 118 -11.34 31.37 17.71
N TYR A 119 -10.21 30.99 17.09
CA TYR A 119 -8.88 31.47 17.49
C TYR A 119 -8.41 32.62 16.60
N ASN A 120 -7.57 33.50 17.15
CA ASN A 120 -6.87 34.48 16.34
C ASN A 120 -5.67 33.81 15.66
N PHE A 121 -5.70 33.69 14.32
CA PHE A 121 -4.64 33.01 13.59
C PHE A 121 -3.26 33.62 13.83
N ARG A 122 -3.16 34.96 13.93
CA ARG A 122 -1.87 35.65 14.15
C ARG A 122 -1.27 35.28 15.51
N ASP A 123 -2.09 35.24 16.55
CA ASP A 123 -1.63 34.88 17.89
C ASP A 123 -1.28 33.41 18.00
N VAL A 124 -2.01 32.53 17.31
CA VAL A 124 -1.63 31.11 17.19
C VAL A 124 -0.32 30.96 16.43
N PHE A 125 -0.17 31.64 15.28
CA PHE A 125 1.01 31.56 14.41
C PHE A 125 2.30 31.99 15.10
N TYR A 126 2.24 33.06 15.91
CA TYR A 126 3.39 33.53 16.69
C TYR A 126 3.49 32.87 18.08
N GLY A 127 2.65 31.89 18.38
CA GLY A 127 2.70 31.12 19.63
C GLY A 127 2.22 31.87 20.88
N ARG A 128 1.55 33.01 20.72
CA ARG A 128 0.96 33.82 21.80
C ARG A 128 -0.31 33.19 22.36
N GLN A 129 -1.07 32.49 21.51
CA GLN A 129 -2.25 31.73 21.92
C GLN A 129 -1.99 30.22 21.83
N LYS A 130 -2.46 29.47 22.84
CA LYS A 130 -2.47 28.00 22.84
C LYS A 130 -3.80 27.48 22.30
N LEU A 131 -3.77 26.34 21.62
CA LEU A 131 -5.00 25.60 21.29
C LEU A 131 -5.41 24.69 22.44
N LEU A 132 -6.71 24.37 22.53
CA LEU A 132 -7.21 23.34 23.45
C LEU A 132 -6.96 21.94 22.86
N LYS A 133 -6.92 20.94 23.75
CA LYS A 133 -6.73 19.53 23.35
C LYS A 133 -7.75 19.08 22.30
N LYS A 134 -9.04 19.38 22.53
CA LYS A 134 -10.13 19.03 21.60
C LYS A 134 -9.94 19.60 20.19
N ASP A 135 -9.36 20.80 20.08
CA ASP A 135 -9.19 21.49 18.79
C ASP A 135 -7.93 20.98 18.05
N ILE A 136 -6.89 20.62 18.81
CA ILE A 136 -5.73 19.88 18.27
C ILE A 136 -6.15 18.52 17.74
N GLU A 137 -6.99 17.80 18.48
CA GLU A 137 -7.53 16.50 18.06
C GLU A 137 -8.42 16.65 16.82
N ALA A 138 -9.28 17.67 16.75
CA ALA A 138 -10.08 17.95 15.55
C ALA A 138 -9.22 18.24 14.31
N LEU A 139 -8.16 19.04 14.43
CA LEU A 139 -7.22 19.28 13.34
C LEU A 139 -6.53 17.98 12.87
N PHE A 140 -6.08 17.18 13.83
CA PHE A 140 -5.42 15.90 13.58
C PHE A 140 -6.33 14.91 12.87
N GLU A 141 -7.58 14.76 13.33
CA GLU A 141 -8.57 13.85 12.76
C GLU A 141 -8.82 14.14 11.28
N GLU A 142 -9.07 15.40 10.93
CA GLU A 142 -9.28 15.79 9.54
C GLU A 142 -8.04 15.55 8.66
N ASP A 143 -6.84 15.86 9.16
CA ASP A 143 -5.60 15.61 8.43
C ASP A 143 -5.28 14.11 8.30
N PHE A 144 -5.61 13.30 9.32
CA PHE A 144 -5.47 11.84 9.30
C PHE A 144 -6.32 11.24 8.18
N TYR A 145 -7.61 11.58 8.08
CA TYR A 145 -8.47 11.07 7.01
C TYR A 145 -8.03 11.60 5.62
N GLY A 146 -7.45 12.81 5.56
CA GLY A 146 -6.79 13.31 4.37
C GLY A 146 -5.61 12.42 3.94
N ALA A 147 -4.72 12.10 4.88
CA ALA A 147 -3.57 11.23 4.66
C ALA A 147 -3.98 9.81 4.25
N GLU A 148 -5.03 9.26 4.88
CA GLU A 148 -5.57 7.94 4.52
C GLU A 148 -6.06 7.90 3.07
N LYS A 149 -6.84 8.91 2.65
CA LYS A 149 -7.30 9.02 1.26
C LYS A 149 -6.12 9.10 0.28
N VAL A 150 -5.09 9.86 0.62
CA VAL A 150 -3.87 9.98 -0.17
C VAL A 150 -3.14 8.64 -0.26
N ALA A 151 -2.95 7.94 0.86
CA ALA A 151 -2.31 6.63 0.93
C ALA A 151 -3.04 5.57 0.11
N LYS A 152 -4.38 5.52 0.24
CA LYS A 152 -5.24 4.61 -0.53
C LYS A 152 -5.13 4.87 -2.04
N LYS A 153 -5.18 6.14 -2.46
CA LYS A 153 -5.01 6.52 -3.88
C LYS A 153 -3.60 6.20 -4.39
N PHE A 154 -2.58 6.40 -3.56
CA PHE A 154 -1.19 6.05 -3.88
C PHE A 154 -1.03 4.54 -4.10
N ALA A 155 -1.55 3.70 -3.21
CA ALA A 155 -1.51 2.24 -3.36
C ALA A 155 -2.36 1.76 -4.56
N GLY A 156 -3.48 2.42 -4.85
CA GLY A 156 -4.39 2.01 -5.92
C GLY A 156 -4.95 0.60 -5.68
N ASN A 157 -4.99 -0.22 -6.74
CA ASN A 157 -5.51 -1.60 -6.66
C ASN A 157 -4.75 -2.48 -5.65
N SER A 158 -3.51 -2.12 -5.30
CA SER A 158 -2.73 -2.84 -4.30
C SER A 158 -3.27 -2.72 -2.87
N TRP A 159 -4.10 -1.70 -2.58
CA TRP A 159 -4.56 -1.41 -1.22
C TRP A 159 -5.24 -2.62 -0.55
N GLY A 160 -6.02 -3.38 -1.31
CA GLY A 160 -6.72 -4.57 -0.82
C GLY A 160 -5.78 -5.70 -0.35
N TYR A 161 -4.56 -5.76 -0.89
CA TYR A 161 -3.57 -6.78 -0.54
C TYR A 161 -2.65 -6.39 0.62
N LEU A 162 -2.72 -5.12 1.05
CA LEU A 162 -1.94 -4.65 2.20
C LEU A 162 -2.65 -5.07 3.49
N ASN A 163 -1.89 -5.67 4.40
CA ASN A 163 -2.34 -5.87 5.79
C ASN A 163 -2.32 -4.54 6.57
N TYR A 164 -2.87 -4.57 7.79
CA TYR A 164 -3.01 -3.37 8.62
C TYR A 164 -1.70 -2.62 8.84
N SER A 165 -0.61 -3.31 9.17
CA SER A 165 0.71 -2.68 9.39
C SER A 165 1.23 -1.97 8.15
N ARG A 166 1.04 -2.54 6.96
CA ARG A 166 1.47 -1.90 5.69
C ARG A 166 0.60 -0.71 5.32
N ARG A 167 -0.71 -0.76 5.61
CA ARG A 167 -1.61 0.40 5.46
C ARG A 167 -1.18 1.51 6.41
N ALA A 168 -0.90 1.18 7.68
CA ALA A 168 -0.40 2.11 8.69
C ALA A 168 0.85 2.86 8.19
N VAL A 169 1.81 2.14 7.59
CA VAL A 169 3.01 2.74 6.99
C VAL A 169 2.67 3.77 5.93
N LEU A 170 1.78 3.43 4.98
CA LEU A 170 1.44 4.37 3.90
C LEU A 170 0.67 5.59 4.41
N ILE A 171 -0.19 5.42 5.40
CA ILE A 171 -0.94 6.52 6.03
C ILE A 171 0.04 7.44 6.78
N ASP A 172 0.94 6.87 7.57
CA ASP A 172 1.96 7.62 8.31
C ASP A 172 2.90 8.39 7.36
N MET A 173 3.36 7.75 6.30
CA MET A 173 4.15 8.41 5.25
C MET A 173 3.35 9.52 4.57
N ALA A 174 2.07 9.29 4.22
CA ALA A 174 1.21 10.30 3.61
C ALA A 174 0.99 11.50 4.53
N TYR A 175 0.85 11.27 5.84
CA TYR A 175 0.69 12.30 6.85
C TYR A 175 1.94 13.19 6.95
N ASN A 176 3.12 12.57 7.02
CA ASN A 176 4.38 13.29 7.15
C ASN A 176 4.83 14.01 5.88
N LEU A 177 4.65 13.38 4.71
CA LEU A 177 5.17 13.89 3.44
C LEU A 177 4.17 14.75 2.68
N GLY A 178 2.87 14.50 2.85
CA GLY A 178 1.83 14.96 1.95
C GLY A 178 1.83 14.25 0.60
N GLN A 179 0.79 14.50 -0.19
CA GLN A 179 0.55 13.80 -1.46
C GLN A 179 1.69 13.94 -2.47
N GLU A 180 2.17 15.16 -2.71
CA GLU A 180 3.15 15.43 -3.76
C GLU A 180 4.46 14.68 -3.51
N LYS A 181 5.03 14.81 -2.30
CA LYS A 181 6.27 14.14 -1.92
C LYS A 181 6.08 12.61 -1.90
N LEU A 182 4.94 12.08 -1.40
CA LEU A 182 4.66 10.65 -1.42
C LEU A 182 4.61 10.08 -2.85
N TYR A 183 4.00 10.79 -3.80
CA TYR A 183 3.95 10.36 -5.20
C TYR A 183 5.32 10.35 -5.89
N GLY A 184 6.33 11.00 -5.29
CA GLY A 184 7.74 10.87 -5.67
C GLY A 184 8.32 9.46 -5.46
N PHE A 185 7.73 8.64 -4.58
CA PHE A 185 8.16 7.27 -4.28
C PHE A 185 7.70 6.26 -5.36
N LYS A 186 8.07 6.53 -6.62
CA LYS A 186 7.63 5.76 -7.79
C LYS A 186 8.04 4.28 -7.72
N LYS A 187 9.25 3.99 -7.21
CA LYS A 187 9.78 2.62 -7.11
C LYS A 187 9.09 1.82 -5.99
N LEU A 188 8.87 2.43 -4.82
CA LEU A 188 8.01 1.89 -3.76
C LEU A 188 6.62 1.53 -4.32
N ARG A 189 5.97 2.46 -5.03
CA ARG A 189 4.64 2.22 -5.62
C ARG A 189 4.64 1.02 -6.57
N LYS A 190 5.66 0.89 -7.42
CA LYS A 190 5.83 -0.27 -8.32
C LYS A 190 6.05 -1.57 -7.55
N ALA A 191 6.78 -1.55 -6.45
CA ALA A 191 7.00 -2.72 -5.60
C ALA A 191 5.70 -3.19 -4.94
N LEU A 192 4.89 -2.26 -4.43
CA LEU A 192 3.56 -2.55 -3.86
C LEU A 192 2.60 -3.16 -4.90
N GLN A 193 2.64 -2.68 -6.15
CA GLN A 193 1.88 -3.25 -7.27
C GLN A 193 2.23 -4.72 -7.57
N LYS A 194 3.46 -5.12 -7.28
CA LYS A 194 3.94 -6.50 -7.42
C LYS A 194 3.87 -7.28 -6.11
N GLN A 195 3.30 -6.70 -5.04
CA GLN A 195 3.29 -7.25 -3.68
C GLN A 195 4.69 -7.64 -3.16
N ASN A 196 5.74 -7.00 -3.69
CA ASN A 196 7.12 -7.23 -3.27
C ASN A 196 7.47 -6.30 -2.10
N TYR A 197 7.14 -6.74 -0.89
CA TYR A 197 7.28 -5.93 0.33
C TYR A 197 8.73 -5.76 0.79
N GLU A 198 9.59 -6.73 0.47
CA GLU A 198 11.04 -6.59 0.69
C GLU A 198 11.57 -5.41 -0.14
N LYS A 199 11.25 -5.41 -1.44
CA LYS A 199 11.63 -4.31 -2.32
C LYS A 199 10.99 -2.99 -1.92
N ALA A 200 9.73 -3.00 -1.49
CA ALA A 200 9.06 -1.80 -0.98
C ALA A 200 9.83 -1.18 0.20
N ALA A 201 10.27 -2.01 1.15
CA ALA A 201 11.06 -1.58 2.29
C ALA A 201 12.44 -1.03 1.88
N GLU A 202 13.13 -1.66 0.92
CA GLU A 202 14.38 -1.13 0.36
C GLU A 202 14.20 0.26 -0.26
N GLU A 203 13.13 0.47 -1.04
CA GLU A 203 12.84 1.75 -1.68
C GLU A 203 12.44 2.85 -0.67
N MET A 204 11.92 2.47 0.50
CA MET A 204 11.76 3.40 1.61
C MET A 204 13.11 3.82 2.20
N VAL A 205 14.06 2.88 2.37
CA VAL A 205 15.42 3.15 2.87
C VAL A 205 16.21 4.02 1.88
N ASP A 206 16.09 3.76 0.58
CA ASP A 206 16.70 4.54 -0.50
C ASP A 206 15.95 5.86 -0.76
N SER A 207 15.78 6.67 0.30
CA SER A 207 15.08 7.96 0.19
C SER A 207 15.69 9.04 1.09
N LYS A 208 15.51 10.30 0.69
CA LYS A 208 15.85 11.45 1.54
C LYS A 208 15.03 11.44 2.83
N TRP A 209 13.75 11.05 2.72
CA TRP A 209 12.83 10.92 3.84
C TRP A 209 13.38 10.04 4.96
N TYR A 210 13.91 8.84 4.62
CA TYR A 210 14.49 7.92 5.59
C TYR A 210 15.60 8.57 6.42
N ARG A 211 16.47 9.36 5.76
CA ARG A 211 17.55 10.09 6.41
C ARG A 211 17.04 11.21 7.32
N GLN A 212 15.96 11.89 6.94
CA GLN A 212 15.38 13.02 7.68
C GLN A 212 14.64 12.56 8.95
N VAL A 213 13.80 11.52 8.87
CA VAL A 213 12.90 11.14 9.99
C VAL A 213 13.47 10.07 10.92
N LYS A 214 14.68 9.56 10.65
CA LYS A 214 15.51 8.73 11.54
C LYS A 214 14.77 7.53 12.14
N GLY A 215 14.54 7.52 13.47
CA GLY A 215 14.00 6.38 14.21
C GLY A 215 12.63 5.92 13.71
N ARG A 216 11.75 6.87 13.37
CA ARG A 216 10.44 6.62 12.76
C ARG A 216 10.56 5.80 11.48
N ALA A 217 11.47 6.17 10.58
CA ALA A 217 11.61 5.45 9.31
C ALA A 217 12.07 4.01 9.50
N LYS A 218 12.93 3.73 10.50
CA LYS A 218 13.37 2.36 10.81
C LYS A 218 12.21 1.47 11.25
N GLU A 219 11.31 1.99 12.07
CA GLU A 219 10.09 1.30 12.50
C GLU A 219 9.19 0.99 11.30
N LEU A 220 8.88 2.01 10.50
CA LEU A 220 7.98 1.87 9.34
C LEU A 220 8.54 0.94 8.26
N VAL A 221 9.85 0.95 8.03
CA VAL A 221 10.51 0.01 7.11
C VAL A 221 10.34 -1.43 7.57
N ARG A 222 10.45 -1.70 8.88
CA ARG A 222 10.22 -3.03 9.45
C ARG A 222 8.76 -3.47 9.26
N MET A 223 7.82 -2.59 9.54
CA MET A 223 6.39 -2.85 9.34
C MET A 223 6.04 -3.11 7.87
N MET A 224 6.65 -2.35 6.95
CA MET A 224 6.46 -2.58 5.50
C MET A 224 6.97 -3.97 5.11
N ARG A 225 8.19 -4.31 5.53
CA ARG A 225 8.86 -5.58 5.21
C ARG A 225 8.08 -6.78 5.76
N TYR A 226 7.86 -6.82 7.07
CA TYR A 226 7.34 -8.02 7.75
C TYR A 226 5.83 -8.01 7.96
N GLY A 227 5.17 -6.86 7.79
CA GLY A 227 3.72 -6.73 7.99
C GLY A 227 3.29 -6.78 9.46
N LYS A 228 4.18 -6.45 10.40
CA LYS A 228 3.95 -6.41 11.85
C LYS A 228 4.90 -5.43 12.52
#